data_AF-A0A8T5Q7L1-F1
#
_entry.id   AF-A0A8T5Q7L1-F1
#
_cell.length_a   1.000
_cell.length_b   1.000
_cell.length_c   1.000
_cell.angle_alpha   90.00
_cell.angle_beta   90.00
_cell.angle_gamma   90.00
#
_symmetry.space_group_name_H-M   'P 1'
#
loop_
_entity.id
_entity.type
_entity.pdbx_description
1 polymer ?
#
loop_
_entity_poly.entity_id
_entity_poly.type
_entity_poly.pdbx_seq_one_letter_code
_entity_poly.pdbx_strand_id
1 'polypeptide(L)'
;MMLAAKKGQATVLRILVIAVLLLVVLSIMIIFFTGKFRLFSKGLVSCEARGGVCKEKPCSEYGMATIKNSDCPKITNETRPYCCIAVE
;
A
#
# COMPACT_ATOMS: atom_id res chain seq x y z
N MET A 1 -59.43 -12.55 -0.03
CA MET A 1 -58.27 -13.45 0.16
C MET A 1 -56.98 -12.63 0.05
N MET A 2 -56.36 -12.24 1.17
CA MET A 2 -55.07 -11.51 1.19
C MET A 2 -54.30 -11.85 2.48
N LEU A 3 -53.60 -12.99 2.52
CA LEU A 3 -52.73 -13.36 3.66
C LEU A 3 -51.38 -13.97 3.26
N ALA A 4 -50.94 -13.82 2.00
CA ALA A 4 -49.66 -14.38 1.54
C ALA A 4 -48.46 -13.41 1.65
N ALA A 5 -48.69 -12.09 1.71
CA ALA A 5 -47.60 -11.10 1.61
C ALA A 5 -46.74 -10.95 2.89
N LYS A 6 -47.23 -11.40 4.06
CA LYS A 6 -46.58 -11.12 5.35
C LYS A 6 -45.39 -12.03 5.69
N LYS A 7 -45.32 -13.23 5.08
CA LYS A 7 -44.30 -14.25 5.42
C LYS A 7 -42.99 -14.09 4.61
N GLY A 8 -43.06 -13.53 3.40
CA GLY A 8 -41.89 -13.26 2.56
C GLY A 8 -41.11 -12.00 2.93
N GLN A 9 -41.80 -10.95 3.41
CA GLN A 9 -41.16 -9.68 3.78
C GLN A 9 -40.15 -9.82 4.93
N ALA A 10 -40.42 -10.68 5.92
CA ALA A 10 -39.51 -10.88 7.05
C ALA A 10 -38.18 -11.54 6.62
N THR A 11 -38.23 -12.46 5.65
CA THR A 11 -37.06 -13.13 5.09
C THR A 11 -36.24 -12.15 4.24
N VAL A 12 -36.90 -11.33 3.42
CA VAL A 12 -36.23 -10.30 2.60
C VAL A 12 -35.55 -9.24 3.48
N LEU A 13 -36.20 -8.79 4.56
CA LEU A 13 -35.62 -7.81 5.48
C LEU A 13 -34.37 -8.35 6.18
N ARG A 14 -34.38 -9.61 6.62
CA ARG A 14 -33.20 -10.26 7.23
C ARG A 14 -32.03 -10.37 6.27
N ILE A 15 -32.29 -10.75 5.02
CA ILE A 15 -31.25 -10.87 3.99
C ILE A 15 -30.62 -9.50 3.73
N LEU A 16 -31.44 -8.44 3.61
CA LEU A 16 -30.92 -7.08 3.43
C LEU A 16 -30.05 -6.62 4.59
N VAL A 17 -30.46 -6.88 5.83
CA VAL A 17 -29.65 -6.51 7.01
C VAL A 17 -28.30 -7.23 7.00
N ILE A 18 -28.28 -8.53 6.71
CA ILE A 18 -27.03 -9.31 6.65
C ILE A 18 -26.14 -8.81 5.49
N ALA A 19 -26.71 -8.52 4.33
CA ALA A 19 -25.98 -8.01 3.17
C ALA A 19 -25.31 -6.66 3.47
N VAL A 20 -26.02 -5.73 4.13
CA VAL A 20 -25.45 -4.44 4.54
C VAL A 20 -24.34 -4.64 5.58
N LEU A 21 -24.55 -5.50 6.57
CA LEU A 21 -23.54 -5.81 7.58
C LEU A 21 -22.24 -6.36 6.96
N LEU A 22 -22.36 -7.28 6.00
CA LEU A 22 -21.23 -7.82 5.26
C LEU A 22 -20.52 -6.73 4.46
N LEU A 23 -21.24 -5.86 3.74
CA LEU A 23 -20.64 -4.75 2.99
C LEU A 23 -19.86 -3.79 3.89
N VAL A 24 -20.37 -3.49 5.09
CA VAL A 24 -19.66 -2.65 6.07
C VAL A 24 -18.39 -3.32 6.56
N VAL A 25 -18.42 -4.61 6.90
CA VAL A 25 -17.22 -5.33 7.33
C VAL A 25 -16.18 -5.37 6.21
N LEU A 26 -16.60 -5.63 4.97
CA LEU A 26 -15.72 -5.67 3.80
C LEU A 26 -15.06 -4.31 3.54
N SER A 27 -15.83 -3.21 3.64
CA SER A 27 -15.28 -1.86 3.42
C SER A 27 -14.26 -1.49 4.49
N ILE A 28 -14.52 -1.81 5.76
CA ILE A 28 -13.57 -1.59 6.86
C ILE A 28 -12.29 -2.38 6.59
N MET A 29 -12.39 -3.68 6.24
CA MET A 29 -11.22 -4.50 5.91
C MET A 29 -10.37 -3.86 4.81
N ILE A 30 -11.00 -3.40 3.72
CA ILE A 30 -10.29 -2.75 2.60
C ILE A 30 -9.54 -1.49 3.08
N ILE A 31 -10.16 -0.66 3.92
CA ILE A 31 -9.52 0.56 4.44
C ILE A 31 -8.31 0.20 5.31
N PHE A 32 -8.44 -0.79 6.20
CA PHE A 32 -7.35 -1.25 7.06
C PHE A 32 -6.19 -1.84 6.24
N PHE A 33 -6.50 -2.69 5.25
CA PHE A 33 -5.50 -3.23 4.35
C PHE A 33 -4.83 -2.11 3.56
N THR A 34 -5.58 -1.20 2.94
CA THR A 34 -5.02 -0.09 2.14
C THR A 34 -4.11 0.81 2.98
N GLY A 35 -4.49 1.12 4.22
CA GLY A 35 -3.67 1.91 5.15
C GLY A 35 -2.32 1.25 5.46
N LYS A 36 -2.32 -0.05 5.75
CA LYS A 36 -1.08 -0.80 6.05
C LYS A 36 -0.25 -1.08 4.79
N PHE A 37 -0.87 -1.47 3.68
CA PHE A 37 -0.19 -1.69 2.40
C PHE A 37 0.56 -0.45 1.94
N ARG A 38 0.01 0.75 2.13
CA ARG A 38 0.71 2.00 1.80
C ARG A 38 1.99 2.20 2.62
N LEU A 39 2.03 1.71 3.85
CA LEU A 39 3.22 1.76 4.71
C LEU A 39 4.25 0.69 4.30
N PHE A 40 3.80 -0.53 3.98
CA PHE A 40 4.66 -1.60 3.48
C PHE A 40 5.29 -1.28 2.12
N SER A 41 4.52 -0.69 1.19
CA SER A 41 5.05 -0.27 -0.12
C SER A 41 6.16 0.78 0.02
N LYS A 42 6.07 1.70 0.99
CA LYS A 42 7.16 2.64 1.29
C LYS A 42 8.41 1.92 1.81
N GLY A 43 8.25 0.88 2.63
CA GLY A 43 9.37 0.06 3.09
C GLY A 43 10.10 -0.65 1.95
N LEU A 44 9.36 -1.21 0.98
CA LEU A 44 9.92 -1.94 -0.18
C LEU A 44 10.65 -1.04 -1.21
N VAL A 45 10.33 0.25 -1.22
CA VAL A 45 10.94 1.27 -2.10
C VAL A 45 12.08 2.01 -1.39
N SER A 46 12.24 1.87 -0.08
CA SER A 46 13.37 2.46 0.64
C SER A 46 14.71 1.89 0.16
N CYS A 47 15.66 2.79 -0.14
CA CYS A 47 17.03 2.42 -0.52
C CYS A 47 17.72 1.60 0.60
N GLU A 48 17.52 1.99 1.86
CA GLU A 48 18.10 1.31 3.02
C GLU A 48 17.53 -0.09 3.21
N ALA A 49 16.23 -0.29 2.94
CA ALA A 49 15.60 -1.61 3.02
C ALA A 49 16.15 -2.59 1.98
N ARG A 50 16.76 -2.09 0.90
CA ARG A 50 17.46 -2.89 -0.11
C ARG A 50 18.94 -3.08 0.19
N GLY A 51 19.42 -2.65 1.37
CA GLY A 51 20.83 -2.71 1.76
C GLY A 51 21.70 -1.64 1.08
N GLY A 52 21.08 -0.59 0.52
CA GLY A 52 21.78 0.51 -0.14
C GLY A 52 21.93 1.74 0.74
N VAL A 53 22.78 2.65 0.28
CA VAL A 53 23.01 3.97 0.88
C VAL A 53 22.70 5.07 -0.13
N CYS A 54 21.99 6.10 0.30
CA CYS A 54 21.73 7.27 -0.52
C CYS A 54 23.01 8.14 -0.59
N LYS A 55 23.43 8.49 -1.81
CA LYS A 55 24.60 9.34 -2.08
C LYS A 55 24.23 10.48 -3.02
N GLU A 56 24.92 11.60 -2.88
CA GLU A 56 24.73 12.79 -3.74
C GLU A 56 25.37 12.62 -5.11
N LYS A 57 26.49 11.90 -5.17
CA LYS A 57 27.26 11.66 -6.39
C LYS A 57 26.86 10.34 -7.05
N PRO A 58 27.08 10.18 -8.37
CA PRO A 58 26.78 8.93 -9.06
C PRO A 58 27.52 7.76 -8.42
N CYS A 59 26.84 6.62 -8.25
CA CYS A 59 27.38 5.44 -7.58
C CYS A 59 28.66 4.90 -8.25
N SER A 60 28.90 5.23 -9.53
CA SER A 60 30.12 4.93 -10.25
C SER A 60 31.37 5.51 -9.60
N GLU A 61 31.29 6.68 -8.96
CA GLU A 61 32.42 7.28 -8.22
C GLU A 61 32.81 6.45 -6.99
N TYR A 62 31.87 5.65 -6.47
CA TYR A 62 32.08 4.80 -5.31
C TYR A 62 32.30 3.32 -5.67
N GLY A 63 32.33 2.99 -6.98
CA GLY A 63 32.38 1.59 -7.43
C GLY A 63 31.12 0.79 -7.11
N MET A 64 29.98 1.46 -6.93
CA MET A 64 28.71 0.87 -6.49
C MET A 64 27.68 0.83 -7.63
N ALA A 65 26.73 -0.11 -7.57
CA ALA A 65 25.62 -0.16 -8.51
C ALA A 65 24.50 0.80 -8.10
N THR A 66 23.82 1.39 -9.09
CA THR A 66 22.69 2.30 -8.87
C THR A 66 21.36 1.55 -8.97
N ILE A 67 20.54 1.62 -7.92
CA ILE A 67 19.17 1.12 -7.95
C ILE A 67 18.21 2.26 -8.34
N LYS A 68 17.51 2.08 -9.46
CA LYS A 68 16.42 2.96 -9.90
C LYS A 68 15.16 2.71 -9.06
N ASN A 69 14.33 3.74 -8.89
CA ASN A 69 13.05 3.69 -8.17
C ASN A 69 13.21 3.39 -6.67
N SER A 70 13.96 4.23 -5.98
CA SER A 70 14.23 4.15 -4.54
C SER A 70 13.89 5.48 -3.85
N ASP A 71 13.38 5.40 -2.62
CA ASP A 71 13.07 6.56 -1.78
C ASP A 71 14.35 7.09 -1.14
N CYS A 72 15.14 7.86 -1.89
CA CYS A 72 16.21 8.68 -1.32
C CYS A 72 15.72 10.13 -1.13
N PRO A 73 15.84 10.72 0.08
CA PRO A 73 15.40 12.08 0.35
C PRO A 73 16.22 13.06 -0.49
N LYS A 74 15.55 13.99 -1.18
CA LYS A 74 16.22 15.05 -1.94
C LYS A 74 17.14 15.82 -0.99
N ILE A 75 18.44 15.79 -1.24
CA ILE A 75 19.44 16.41 -0.37
C ILE A 75 19.51 17.92 -0.66
N THR A 76 19.26 18.33 -1.91
CA THR A 76 19.13 19.72 -2.38
C THR A 76 18.21 19.80 -3.61
N ASN A 77 17.75 21.00 -3.99
CA ASN A 77 16.77 21.23 -5.07
C ASN A 77 17.25 20.83 -6.49
N GLU A 78 18.53 20.54 -6.69
CA GLU A 78 19.09 20.28 -8.03
C GLU A 78 19.66 18.87 -8.22
N THR A 79 19.90 18.10 -7.16
CA THR A 79 20.51 16.77 -7.30
C THR A 79 19.55 15.68 -6.83
N ARG A 80 19.12 14.82 -7.75
CA ARG A 80 18.40 13.59 -7.38
C ARG A 80 19.41 12.65 -6.74
N PRO A 81 19.27 12.28 -5.45
CA PRO A 81 20.19 11.35 -4.80
C PRO A 81 20.14 9.99 -5.49
N TYR A 82 21.29 9.32 -5.56
CA TYR A 82 21.44 7.98 -6.09
C TYR A 82 21.38 6.97 -4.95
N CYS A 83 20.59 5.91 -5.11
CA CYS A 83 20.65 4.76 -4.22
C CYS A 83 21.76 3.83 -4.67
N CYS A 84 22.82 3.75 -3.88
CA CYS A 84 24.03 3.01 -4.18
C CYS A 84 24.10 1.74 -3.34
N ILE A 85 24.31 0.59 -3.99
CA ILE A 85 24.55 -0.69 -3.33
C ILE A 85 25.99 -1.15 -3.57
N ALA A 86 26.61 -1.75 -2.57
CA ALA A 86 27.88 -2.44 -2.76
C ALA A 86 27.67 -3.61 -3.73
N VAL A 87 28.55 -3.72 -4.72
CA VAL A 87 28.63 -4.88 -5.61
C VAL A 87 29.84 -5.65 -5.15
N GLU A 88 29.62 -6.77 -4.47
CA GLU A 88 30.68 -7.75 -4.20
C GLU A 88 31.07 -8.48 -5.49
#